data_AF-A0A963H7B6-F1
#
_entry.id   AF-A0A963H7B6-F1
#
_cell.length_a   1.000
_cell.length_b   1.000
_cell.length_c   1.000
_cell.angle_alpha   90.00
_cell.angle_beta   90.00
_cell.angle_gamma   90.00
#
_symmetry.space_group_name_H-M   'P 1'
#
loop_
_entity.id
_entity.type
_entity.pdbx_description
1 polymer ?
#
loop_
_entity_poly.entity_id
_entity_poly.type
_entity_poly.pdbx_seq_one_letter_code
_entity_poly.pdbx_strand_id
1 'polypeptide(L)'
;MLPIIPAPPVTTIMWVSRLRFRSKRFRAQGEALCILAKRPGRPYKDPDIVHATPVCDRPMSPDRNSIADAVDRFASITVLVVGDVMLDRFIHGALDRISPEAPIPVLQARGEETMLGGAGNVVANIASLGGNARLCAVIGDDAPGNAVLGLLSAGAVEASGVLRSATRRTSCKSRYIAQNQQVLRFDEEDTTPLAK
;
A
#
# COMPACT_ATOMS: atom_id res chain seq x y z
N MET A 1 30.53 15.32 -13.51
CA MET A 1 29.91 16.08 -12.41
C MET A 1 28.42 16.12 -12.69
N LEU A 2 27.65 15.15 -12.16
CA LEU A 2 26.20 15.09 -12.34
C LEU A 2 25.55 16.08 -11.37
N PRO A 3 24.59 16.91 -11.81
CA PRO A 3 23.96 17.90 -10.94
C PRO A 3 23.09 17.18 -9.90
N ILE A 4 23.34 17.49 -8.63
CA ILE A 4 22.48 17.08 -7.52
C ILE A 4 21.18 17.86 -7.67
N ILE A 5 20.12 17.22 -8.14
CA ILE A 5 18.78 17.79 -8.16
C ILE A 5 18.28 17.85 -6.71
N PRO A 6 17.95 19.03 -6.15
CA PRO A 6 17.46 19.13 -4.78
C PRO A 6 16.09 18.46 -4.68
N ALA A 7 15.97 17.43 -3.83
CA ALA A 7 14.70 16.81 -3.53
C ALA A 7 13.79 17.82 -2.79
N PRO A 8 12.53 18.04 -3.21
CA PRO A 8 11.63 18.93 -2.50
C PRO A 8 11.31 18.37 -1.11
N PRO A 9 10.99 19.24 -0.13
CA PRO A 9 10.85 18.84 1.27
C PRO A 9 9.71 17.83 1.43
N VAL A 10 10.05 16.61 1.84
CA VAL A 10 9.07 15.59 2.22
C VAL A 10 8.51 15.99 3.58
N THR A 11 7.25 16.42 3.63
CA THR A 11 6.58 16.89 4.86
C THR A 11 6.23 15.73 5.80
N THR A 12 6.16 14.50 5.30
CA THR A 12 5.64 13.35 6.05
C THR A 12 6.16 12.02 5.47
N ILE A 13 6.69 11.14 6.32
CA ILE A 13 7.09 9.76 5.96
C ILE A 13 6.14 8.80 6.66
N MET A 14 5.59 7.84 5.91
CA MET A 14 4.74 6.78 6.44
C MET A 14 5.38 5.42 6.15
N TRP A 15 5.55 4.62 7.20
CA TRP A 15 6.16 3.30 7.12
C TRP A 15 5.09 2.21 7.26
N VAL A 16 5.08 1.26 6.32
CA VAL A 16 4.13 0.14 6.32
C VAL A 16 4.90 -1.16 6.50
N SER A 17 4.85 -1.74 7.69
CA SER A 17 5.29 -3.13 7.92
C SER A 17 4.14 -4.11 7.93
N ARG A 18 4.36 -5.30 7.33
CA ARG A 18 3.53 -6.52 7.41
C ARG A 18 2.39 -6.46 8.44
N LEU A 19 1.23 -5.99 8.01
CA LEU A 19 -0.02 -6.12 8.76
C LEU A 19 -0.49 -7.58 8.66
N ARG A 20 -0.25 -8.37 9.71
CA ARG A 20 -0.96 -9.65 9.88
C ARG A 20 -2.41 -9.34 10.29
N PHE A 21 -3.32 -9.31 9.34
CA PHE A 21 -4.77 -9.24 9.61
C PHE A 21 -5.25 -10.59 10.17
N ARG A 22 -5.33 -10.70 11.50
CA ARG A 22 -6.17 -11.69 12.18
C ARG A 22 -7.40 -11.00 12.75
N SER A 23 -8.57 -11.42 12.26
CA SER A 23 -9.93 -11.12 12.71
C SER A 23 -10.58 -9.80 12.24
N LYS A 24 -11.77 -9.97 11.64
CA LYS A 24 -12.73 -8.94 11.27
C LYS A 24 -13.31 -8.34 12.55
N ARG A 25 -12.75 -7.23 13.05
CA ARG A 25 -13.39 -6.25 13.95
C ARG A 25 -12.44 -5.08 14.15
N PHE A 26 -12.67 -3.99 13.42
CA PHE A 26 -12.11 -2.69 13.81
C PHE A 26 -12.93 -2.20 15.01
N ARG A 27 -12.42 -2.41 16.22
CA ARG A 27 -12.80 -1.58 17.38
C ARG A 27 -11.71 -0.54 17.54
N ALA A 28 -11.94 0.66 17.01
CA ALA A 28 -11.19 1.83 17.41
C ALA A 28 -11.75 2.27 18.77
N GLN A 29 -11.14 1.79 19.84
CA GLN A 29 -11.20 2.47 21.14
C GLN A 29 -9.82 3.08 21.36
N GLY A 30 -9.71 4.37 21.01
CA GLY A 30 -8.48 5.15 21.17
C GLY A 30 -7.32 4.69 20.30
N GLU A 31 -6.33 5.57 20.18
CA GLU A 31 -4.95 5.29 19.74
C GLU A 31 -4.64 5.39 18.22
N ALA A 32 -4.17 6.58 17.87
CA ALA A 32 -3.01 6.89 17.01
C ALA A 32 -2.90 6.28 15.60
N LEU A 33 -3.03 7.14 14.58
CA LEU A 33 -2.35 6.95 13.29
C LEU A 33 -0.92 7.47 13.42
N CYS A 34 0.05 6.57 13.57
CA CYS A 34 1.45 6.92 13.76
C CYS A 34 2.13 7.19 12.40
N ILE A 35 2.45 8.45 12.11
CA ILE A 35 3.28 8.87 10.99
C ILE A 35 4.69 9.13 11.53
N LEU A 36 5.60 8.15 11.41
CA LEU A 36 6.98 8.29 11.88
C LEU A 36 7.90 8.76 10.75
N ALA A 37 8.32 10.02 10.81
CA ALA A 37 9.39 10.57 9.97
C ALA A 37 10.73 10.59 10.71
N LYS A 38 11.68 9.73 10.30
CA LYS A 38 13.06 9.70 10.81
C LYS A 38 14.00 10.44 9.84
N ARG A 39 14.79 11.40 10.33
CA ARG A 39 15.94 11.96 9.58
C ARG A 39 17.14 10.98 9.62
N PRO A 40 17.91 10.80 8.54
CA PRO A 40 19.07 9.90 8.54
C PRO A 40 20.20 10.47 9.41
N GLY A 41 20.83 9.62 10.26
CA GLY A 41 22.11 9.93 10.92
C GLY A 41 22.13 10.17 12.43
N ARG A 42 21.01 10.17 13.16
CA ARG A 42 21.02 10.31 14.65
C ARG A 42 20.72 9.00 15.39
N PRO A 43 21.47 8.65 16.45
CA PRO A 43 21.16 7.53 17.32
C PRO A 43 19.94 7.83 18.21
N TYR A 44 19.22 6.77 18.60
CA TYR A 44 17.90 6.75 19.24
C TYR A 44 17.81 7.39 20.65
N LYS A 45 18.87 8.02 21.17
CA LYS A 45 18.95 8.46 22.59
C LYS A 45 19.22 9.96 22.74
N ASP A 46 18.49 10.78 21.99
CA ASP A 46 18.50 12.23 22.18
C ASP A 46 17.11 12.62 22.74
N PRO A 47 16.99 13.08 24.00
CA PRO A 47 15.71 13.46 24.59
C PRO A 47 15.02 14.65 23.88
N ASP A 48 15.70 15.27 22.90
CA ASP A 48 15.19 16.37 22.09
C ASP A 48 14.64 15.95 20.70
N ILE A 49 14.38 14.66 20.47
CA ILE A 49 13.66 14.20 19.26
C ILE A 49 12.16 14.48 19.40
N VAL A 50 11.78 15.63 18.85
CA VAL A 50 10.46 16.00 18.30
C VAL A 50 9.31 15.93 19.31
N HIS A 51 8.84 17.11 19.71
CA HIS A 51 7.44 17.30 20.05
C HIS A 51 6.57 16.63 18.98
N ALA A 52 6.08 15.43 19.27
CA ALA A 52 4.79 14.99 18.75
C ALA A 52 3.86 16.15 19.07
N THR A 53 3.44 16.90 18.05
CA THR A 53 2.37 17.87 18.29
C THR A 53 1.21 17.02 18.78
N PRO A 54 0.69 17.25 20.00
CA PRO A 54 -0.44 16.49 20.48
C PRO A 54 -1.56 16.73 19.47
N VAL A 55 -1.97 15.68 18.76
CA VAL A 55 -3.23 15.72 18.02
C VAL A 55 -4.27 15.93 19.11
N CYS A 56 -4.90 17.11 19.07
CA CYS A 56 -5.77 17.63 20.13
C CYS A 56 -6.53 16.53 20.87
N ASP A 57 -6.42 16.49 22.20
CA ASP A 57 -7.22 15.66 23.13
C ASP A 57 -8.71 16.04 23.15
N ARG A 58 -9.26 16.65 22.08
CA ARG A 58 -10.69 16.92 21.98
C ARG A 58 -11.38 15.71 21.38
N PRO A 59 -12.47 15.21 21.99
CA PRO A 59 -13.37 14.31 21.28
C PRO A 59 -14.00 15.10 20.13
N MET A 60 -13.43 15.00 18.93
CA MET A 60 -14.10 15.45 17.71
C MET A 60 -15.02 14.34 17.26
N SER A 61 -16.32 14.53 17.42
CA SER A 61 -17.23 14.14 16.33
C SER A 61 -16.89 15.08 15.17
N PRO A 62 -16.20 14.63 14.11
CA PRO A 62 -15.87 15.53 13.02
C PRO A 62 -17.19 16.00 12.41
N ASP A 63 -17.44 17.31 12.45
CA ASP A 63 -18.54 17.89 11.70
C ASP A 63 -18.21 17.81 10.20
N ARG A 64 -19.24 17.91 9.35
CA ARG A 64 -19.06 17.75 7.89
C ARG A 64 -18.06 18.76 7.31
N ASN A 65 -17.97 19.95 7.90
CA ASN A 65 -17.14 21.05 7.43
C ASN A 65 -15.66 20.82 7.77
N SER A 66 -15.32 20.34 8.98
CA SER A 66 -13.94 20.02 9.35
C SER A 66 -13.33 18.89 8.50
N ILE A 67 -14.15 17.95 8.02
CA ILE A 67 -13.68 16.90 7.10
C ILE A 67 -13.39 17.49 5.72
N ALA A 68 -14.30 18.33 5.19
CA ALA A 68 -14.09 18.97 3.90
C ALA A 68 -12.80 19.80 3.89
N ASP A 69 -12.59 20.60 4.94
CA ASP A 69 -11.37 21.40 5.11
C ASP A 69 -10.11 20.52 5.20
N ALA A 70 -10.20 19.36 5.84
CA ALA A 70 -9.08 18.43 5.93
C ALA A 70 -8.74 17.78 4.56
N VAL A 71 -9.76 17.46 3.76
CA VAL A 71 -9.58 16.92 2.40
C VAL A 71 -9.00 17.99 1.47
N ASP A 72 -9.48 19.23 1.54
CA ASP A 72 -8.96 20.32 0.70
C ASP A 72 -7.47 20.60 0.97
N ARG A 73 -7.05 20.48 2.23
CA ARG A 73 -5.65 20.64 2.62
C ARG A 73 -4.74 19.52 2.11
N PHE A 74 -5.29 18.35 1.80
CA PHE A 74 -4.52 17.16 1.40
C PHE A 74 -3.75 17.40 0.10
N ALA A 75 -4.28 18.23 -0.80
CA ALA A 75 -3.62 18.62 -2.05
C ALA A 75 -2.24 19.27 -1.86
N SER A 76 -2.00 19.90 -0.71
CA SER A 76 -0.73 20.54 -0.39
C SER A 76 0.29 19.61 0.28
N ILE A 77 -0.13 18.40 0.65
CA ILE A 77 0.70 17.47 1.43
C ILE A 77 1.48 16.56 0.48
N THR A 78 2.77 16.39 0.77
CA THR A 78 3.60 15.35 0.14
C THR A 78 3.94 14.27 1.17
N VAL A 79 3.61 13.02 0.83
CA VAL A 79 3.83 11.84 1.67
C VAL A 79 4.76 10.86 0.98
N LEU A 80 5.87 10.53 1.64
CA LEU A 80 6.71 9.41 1.25
C LEU A 80 6.24 8.14 1.95
N VAL A 81 5.81 7.15 1.18
CA VAL A 81 5.43 5.83 1.65
C VAL A 81 6.60 4.89 1.43
N VAL A 82 7.01 4.20 2.49
CA VAL A 82 8.06 3.18 2.44
C VAL A 82 7.48 1.86 2.91
N GLY A 83 7.52 0.84 2.05
CA GLY A 83 7.02 -0.49 2.41
C GLY A 83 6.81 -1.43 1.23
N ASP A 84 6.21 -2.57 1.53
CA ASP A 84 5.96 -3.62 0.54
C ASP A 84 4.80 -3.24 -0.38
N VAL A 85 5.06 -3.18 -1.68
CA VAL A 85 4.01 -3.09 -2.71
C VAL A 85 3.68 -4.49 -3.21
N MET A 86 2.41 -4.75 -3.46
CA MET A 86 1.93 -6.01 -4.02
C MET A 86 0.86 -5.77 -5.06
N LEU A 87 0.66 -6.74 -5.95
CA LEU A 87 -0.43 -6.75 -6.91
C LEU A 87 -1.59 -7.55 -6.31
N ASP A 88 -2.72 -6.90 -6.04
CA ASP A 88 -3.97 -7.58 -5.69
C ASP A 88 -4.70 -7.93 -6.98
N ARG A 89 -4.94 -9.22 -7.23
CA ARG A 89 -5.63 -9.72 -8.43
C ARG A 89 -6.95 -10.37 -8.04
N PHE A 90 -8.02 -10.03 -8.74
CA PHE A 90 -9.36 -10.54 -8.51
C PHE A 90 -9.84 -11.27 -9.76
N ILE A 91 -10.03 -12.58 -9.64
CA ILE A 91 -10.49 -13.43 -10.73
C ILE A 91 -11.95 -13.77 -10.47
N HIS A 92 -12.84 -13.20 -11.28
CA HIS A 92 -14.27 -13.42 -11.18
C HIS A 92 -14.68 -14.58 -12.09
N GLY A 93 -15.52 -15.48 -11.59
CA GLY A 93 -15.96 -16.63 -12.35
C GLY A 93 -17.23 -17.30 -11.79
N ALA A 94 -17.60 -18.41 -12.42
CA ALA A 94 -18.68 -19.27 -11.98
C ALA A 94 -18.17 -20.67 -11.60
N LEU A 95 -18.87 -21.32 -10.67
CA LEU A 95 -18.57 -22.67 -10.16
C LEU A 95 -19.69 -23.63 -10.57
N ASP A 96 -19.81 -23.90 -11.86
CA ASP A 96 -20.94 -24.65 -12.41
C ASP A 96 -20.68 -26.17 -12.48
N ARG A 97 -19.46 -26.63 -12.17
CA ARG A 97 -19.09 -28.05 -12.21
C ARG A 97 -17.99 -28.42 -11.22
N ILE A 98 -17.88 -29.73 -10.98
CA ILE A 98 -16.78 -30.38 -10.26
C ILE A 98 -15.78 -30.96 -11.27
N SER A 99 -14.49 -30.97 -10.92
CA SER A 99 -13.46 -31.57 -11.75
C SER A 99 -13.66 -33.09 -11.85
N PRO A 100 -13.49 -33.71 -13.04
CA PRO A 100 -13.53 -35.16 -13.18
C PRO A 100 -12.29 -35.83 -12.57
N GLU A 101 -11.20 -35.09 -12.33
CA GLU A 101 -9.92 -35.60 -11.83
C GLU A 101 -9.85 -35.68 -10.29
N ALA A 102 -10.56 -34.78 -9.62
CA ALA A 102 -10.59 -34.70 -8.16
C ALA A 102 -11.88 -34.01 -7.71
N PRO A 103 -12.39 -34.27 -6.48
CA PRO A 103 -13.61 -33.67 -5.96
C PRO A 103 -13.40 -32.19 -5.55
N ILE A 104 -12.95 -31.38 -6.49
CA ILE A 104 -12.67 -29.95 -6.35
C ILE A 104 -13.52 -29.17 -7.37
N PRO A 105 -14.06 -27.99 -6.99
CA PRO A 105 -14.87 -27.19 -7.90
C PRO A 105 -13.99 -26.52 -8.96
N VAL A 106 -14.50 -26.38 -10.19
CA VAL A 106 -13.79 -25.70 -11.27
C VAL A 106 -14.31 -24.29 -11.43
N LEU A 107 -13.44 -23.29 -11.25
CA LEU A 107 -13.77 -21.90 -11.55
C LEU A 107 -13.57 -21.61 -13.02
N GLN A 108 -14.67 -21.32 -13.72
CA GLN A 108 -14.61 -20.76 -15.07
C GLN A 108 -14.46 -19.25 -14.98
N ALA A 109 -13.26 -18.74 -15.25
CA ALA A 109 -12.96 -17.32 -15.24
C ALA A 109 -13.80 -16.56 -16.29
N ARG A 110 -14.36 -15.42 -15.88
CA ARG A 110 -15.17 -14.49 -16.69
C ARG A 110 -14.55 -13.10 -16.77
N GLY A 111 -13.66 -12.77 -15.85
CA GLY A 111 -12.97 -11.48 -15.83
C GLY A 111 -11.87 -11.46 -14.79
N GLU A 112 -10.95 -10.52 -14.96
CA GLU A 112 -9.84 -10.26 -14.07
C GLU A 112 -9.72 -8.76 -13.83
N GLU A 113 -9.53 -8.39 -12.56
CA GLU A 113 -9.21 -7.02 -12.16
C GLU A 113 -7.92 -7.01 -11.34
N THR A 114 -7.09 -6.00 -11.55
CA THR A 114 -5.82 -5.83 -10.82
C THR A 114 -5.77 -4.48 -10.13
N MET A 115 -5.31 -4.47 -8.88
CA MET A 115 -5.21 -3.29 -8.04
C MET A 115 -3.88 -3.26 -7.30
N LEU A 116 -3.47 -2.07 -6.87
CA LEU A 116 -2.33 -1.89 -5.99
C LEU A 116 -2.69 -2.32 -4.57
N GLY A 117 -1.90 -3.23 -4.00
CA GLY A 117 -2.01 -3.69 -2.62
C GLY A 117 -0.84 -3.21 -1.74
N GLY A 118 -1.00 -3.35 -0.43
CA GLY A 118 0.04 -3.00 0.54
C GLY A 118 0.33 -1.49 0.54
N ALA A 119 1.62 -1.12 0.48
CA ALA A 119 2.06 0.26 0.31
C ALA A 119 1.49 0.90 -0.99
N GLY A 120 1.17 0.08 -1.99
CA GLY A 120 0.50 0.52 -3.21
C GLY A 120 -0.92 1.07 -2.98
N ASN A 121 -1.72 0.38 -2.16
CA ASN A 121 -3.08 0.84 -1.81
C ASN A 121 -3.02 2.17 -1.03
N VAL A 122 -2.00 2.31 -0.19
CA VAL A 122 -1.76 3.53 0.58
C VAL A 122 -1.49 4.72 -0.34
N VAL A 123 -0.55 4.59 -1.29
CA VAL A 123 -0.26 5.69 -2.22
C VAL A 123 -1.45 6.00 -3.12
N ALA A 124 -2.21 4.99 -3.53
CA ALA A 124 -3.45 5.18 -4.29
C ALA A 124 -4.49 6.01 -3.52
N ASN A 125 -4.66 5.75 -2.22
CA ASN A 125 -5.56 6.53 -1.37
C ASN A 125 -5.09 7.97 -1.15
N ILE A 126 -3.79 8.20 -1.02
CA ILE A 126 -3.24 9.56 -0.89
C ILE A 126 -3.49 10.34 -2.17
N ALA A 127 -3.22 9.72 -3.32
CA ALA A 127 -3.45 10.32 -4.62
C ALA A 127 -4.94 10.60 -4.90
N SER A 128 -5.85 9.70 -4.49
CA SER A 128 -7.30 9.90 -4.69
C SER A 128 -7.88 11.04 -3.85
N LEU A 129 -7.23 11.39 -2.74
CA LEU A 129 -7.53 12.58 -1.95
C LEU A 129 -6.88 13.86 -2.50
N GLY A 130 -6.19 13.79 -3.64
CA GLY A 130 -5.50 14.92 -4.29
C GLY A 130 -4.09 15.18 -3.75
N GLY A 131 -3.60 14.41 -2.77
CA GLY A 131 -2.27 14.59 -2.19
C GLY A 131 -1.14 14.01 -3.06
N ASN A 132 0.09 14.44 -2.79
CA ASN A 132 1.26 14.02 -3.53
C ASN A 132 1.89 12.79 -2.87
N ALA A 133 1.76 11.62 -3.50
CA ALA A 133 2.32 10.37 -2.99
C ALA A 133 3.63 10.01 -3.69
N ARG A 134 4.64 9.63 -2.89
CA ARG A 134 5.91 9.05 -3.35
C ARG A 134 6.06 7.66 -2.78
N LEU A 135 6.53 6.71 -3.59
CA LEU A 135 6.72 5.33 -3.14
C LEU A 135 8.20 4.94 -3.15
N CYS A 136 8.67 4.42 -2.02
CA CYS A 136 9.92 3.66 -1.93
C CYS A 136 9.60 2.21 -1.59
N ALA A 137 9.84 1.33 -2.55
CA ALA A 137 9.52 -0.10 -2.46
C ALA A 137 10.46 -0.90 -3.35
N VAL A 138 10.43 -2.22 -3.23
CA VAL A 138 11.13 -3.09 -4.17
C VAL A 138 10.17 -4.10 -4.78
N ILE A 139 10.23 -4.23 -6.10
CA ILE A 139 9.47 -5.19 -6.91
C ILE A 139 10.42 -6.16 -7.61
N GLY A 140 9.89 -7.28 -8.07
CA GLY A 140 10.60 -8.17 -8.97
C GLY A 140 10.72 -7.57 -10.37
N ASP A 141 11.70 -8.05 -11.13
CA ASP A 141 11.77 -7.82 -12.57
C ASP A 141 10.89 -8.84 -13.31
N ASP A 142 9.59 -8.72 -13.12
CA ASP A 142 8.59 -9.68 -13.57
C ASP A 142 7.29 -9.01 -14.06
N ALA A 143 6.38 -9.81 -14.63
CA ALA A 143 5.11 -9.31 -15.15
C ALA A 143 4.24 -8.61 -14.08
N PRO A 144 4.09 -9.13 -12.84
CA PRO A 144 3.37 -8.39 -11.80
C PRO A 144 4.07 -7.08 -11.40
N GLY A 145 5.40 -7.02 -11.42
CA GLY A 145 6.16 -5.78 -11.19
C GLY A 145 5.88 -4.73 -12.27
N ASN A 146 5.81 -5.14 -13.54
CA ASN A 146 5.40 -4.27 -14.64
C ASN A 146 3.96 -3.75 -14.46
N ALA A 147 3.04 -4.62 -14.03
CA ALA A 147 1.65 -4.23 -13.76
C ALA A 147 1.57 -3.21 -12.61
N VAL A 148 2.34 -3.39 -11.53
CA VAL A 148 2.44 -2.43 -10.42
C VAL A 148 2.89 -1.06 -10.93
N LEU A 149 3.93 -0.99 -11.76
CA LEU A 149 4.41 0.28 -12.31
C LEU A 149 3.37 0.94 -13.22
N GLY A 150 2.65 0.15 -14.02
CA GLY A 150 1.55 0.64 -14.85
C GLY A 150 0.43 1.28 -14.01
N LEU A 151 0.02 0.60 -12.93
CA LEU A 151 -1.00 1.11 -12.02
C LEU A 151 -0.55 2.37 -11.26
N LEU A 152 0.72 2.42 -10.82
CA LEU A 152 1.28 3.62 -10.19
C LEU A 152 1.29 4.81 -11.15
N SER A 153 1.68 4.58 -12.40
CA SER A 153 1.69 5.63 -13.43
C SER A 153 0.28 6.12 -13.75
N ALA A 154 -0.71 5.22 -13.82
CA ALA A 154 -2.10 5.60 -14.07
C ALA A 154 -2.70 6.43 -12.91
N GLY A 155 -2.24 6.17 -11.68
CA GLY A 155 -2.63 6.93 -10.49
C GLY A 155 -1.83 8.21 -10.23
N ALA A 156 -0.99 8.65 -11.18
CA ALA A 156 -0.09 9.81 -11.04
C ALA A 156 0.83 9.74 -9.79
N VAL A 157 1.21 8.55 -9.36
CA VAL A 157 2.10 8.35 -8.22
C VAL A 157 3.56 8.38 -8.68
N GLU A 158 4.41 9.13 -7.96
CA GLU A 158 5.83 9.17 -8.25
C GLU A 158 6.51 7.85 -7.82
N ALA A 159 6.90 7.03 -8.80
CA ALA A 159 7.50 5.71 -8.61
C ALA A 159 9.04 5.70 -8.74
N SER A 160 9.71 6.86 -8.69
CA SER A 160 11.16 7.00 -8.80
C SER A 160 11.94 6.24 -7.71
N GLY A 161 11.31 6.01 -6.56
CA GLY A 161 11.85 5.22 -5.45
C GLY A 161 11.56 3.71 -5.53
N VAL A 162 10.91 3.23 -6.59
CA VAL A 162 10.62 1.80 -6.77
C VAL A 162 11.79 1.12 -7.48
N LEU A 163 12.46 0.21 -6.77
CA LEU A 163 13.58 -0.55 -7.32
C LEU A 163 13.12 -1.90 -7.88
N ARG A 164 13.79 -2.38 -8.94
CA ARG A 164 13.59 -3.74 -9.48
C ARG A 164 14.64 -4.69 -8.94
N SER A 165 14.25 -5.93 -8.69
CA SER A 165 15.12 -7.02 -8.26
C SER A 165 15.01 -8.21 -9.19
N ALA A 166 16.13 -8.64 -9.78
CA ALA A 166 16.19 -9.84 -10.62
C ALA A 166 16.12 -11.15 -9.82
N THR A 167 16.33 -11.09 -8.50
CA THR A 167 16.45 -12.27 -7.63
C THR A 167 15.22 -12.52 -6.78
N ARG A 168 14.21 -11.66 -6.86
CA ARG A 168 12.97 -11.77 -6.08
C ARG A 168 11.76 -11.54 -6.96
N ARG A 169 10.65 -12.19 -6.61
CA ARG A 169 9.37 -11.96 -7.28
C ARG A 169 8.59 -10.81 -6.64
N THR A 170 7.82 -10.09 -7.44
CA THR A 170 6.81 -9.17 -6.96
C THR A 170 5.72 -9.94 -6.22
N SER A 171 5.33 -9.48 -5.04
CA SER A 171 4.23 -10.09 -4.28
C SER A 171 2.90 -9.94 -5.03
N CYS A 172 2.20 -11.05 -5.25
CA CYS A 172 0.88 -11.08 -5.86
C CYS A 172 -0.12 -11.83 -4.99
N LYS A 173 -1.31 -11.27 -4.79
CA LYS A 173 -2.38 -11.83 -3.97
C LYS A 173 -3.62 -12.01 -4.84
N SER A 174 -3.80 -13.23 -5.32
CA SER A 174 -4.91 -13.58 -6.21
C SER A 174 -6.10 -14.06 -5.40
N ARG A 175 -7.28 -13.47 -5.62
CA ARG A 175 -8.55 -13.83 -4.99
C ARG A 175 -9.49 -14.31 -6.07
N TYR A 176 -9.91 -15.55 -5.96
CA TYR A 176 -10.87 -16.16 -6.86
C TYR A 176 -12.26 -16.00 -6.27
N ILE A 177 -13.18 -15.44 -7.04
CA ILE A 177 -14.51 -15.02 -6.60
C ILE A 177 -15.57 -15.67 -7.48
N ALA A 178 -16.56 -16.28 -6.84
CA ALA A 178 -17.77 -16.78 -7.47
C ALA A 178 -18.97 -16.46 -6.58
N GLN A 179 -20.11 -16.12 -7.19
CA GLN A 179 -21.35 -15.79 -6.46
C GLN A 179 -21.13 -14.78 -5.31
N ASN A 180 -20.31 -13.75 -5.55
CA ASN A 180 -19.92 -12.73 -4.58
C ASN A 180 -19.21 -13.26 -3.31
N GLN A 181 -18.69 -14.48 -3.34
CA GLN A 181 -17.89 -15.09 -2.27
C GLN A 181 -16.48 -15.39 -2.75
N GLN A 182 -15.50 -15.18 -1.85
CA GLN A 182 -14.13 -15.59 -2.12
C GLN A 182 -13.99 -17.09 -1.87
N VAL A 183 -13.62 -17.82 -2.92
CA VAL A 183 -13.56 -19.28 -2.90
C VAL A 183 -12.14 -19.81 -2.75
N LEU A 184 -11.15 -19.06 -3.27
CA LEU A 184 -9.73 -19.40 -3.14
C LEU A 184 -8.90 -18.13 -3.01
N ARG A 185 -7.80 -18.25 -2.27
CA ARG A 185 -6.72 -17.27 -2.24
C ARG A 185 -5.42 -17.96 -2.64
N PHE A 186 -4.74 -17.37 -3.61
CA PHE A 186 -3.44 -17.82 -4.08
C PHE A 186 -2.43 -16.69 -3.92
N ASP A 187 -1.44 -16.94 -3.07
CA ASP A 187 -0.42 -15.95 -2.71
C ASP A 187 0.91 -16.37 -3.32
N GLU A 188 1.48 -15.47 -4.12
CA GLU A 188 2.82 -15.61 -4.68
C GLU A 188 3.68 -14.52 -4.05
N GLU A 189 4.60 -14.90 -3.17
CA GLU A 189 5.45 -13.94 -2.48
C GLU A 189 6.83 -14.53 -2.18
N ASP A 190 7.84 -13.65 -2.16
CA ASP A 190 9.10 -13.93 -1.51
C ASP A 190 9.08 -13.28 -0.12
N THR A 191 9.33 -14.07 0.91
CA THR A 191 9.31 -13.61 2.30
C THR A 191 10.69 -13.46 2.91
N THR A 192 11.74 -13.72 2.12
CA THR A 192 13.11 -13.56 2.55
C THR A 192 13.47 -12.08 2.73
N PRO A 193 14.33 -11.73 3.70
CA PRO A 193 14.79 -10.36 3.87
C PRO A 193 15.51 -9.84 2.62
N LEU A 194 15.39 -8.54 2.37
CA LEU A 194 16.19 -7.87 1.35
C LEU A 194 17.67 -8.05 1.67
N ALA A 195 18.44 -8.51 0.68
CA ALA A 195 19.90 -8.54 0.77
C ALA A 195 20.43 -7.11 1.00
N LYS A 196 21.45 -7.00 1.85
CA LYS A 196 22.12 -5.73 2.19
C LYS A 196 23.00 -5.23 1.06
#